data_AF-A0A0F0CPH5-F1
#
_entry.id   AF-A0A0F0CPH5-F1
#
_cell.length_a   1.000
_cell.length_b   1.000
_cell.length_c   1.000
_cell.angle_alpha   90.00
_cell.angle_beta   90.00
_cell.angle_gamma   90.00
#
_symmetry.space_group_name_H-M   'P 1'
#
loop_
_entity.id
_entity.type
_entity.pdbx_description
1 polymer ?
#
loop_
_entity_poly.entity_id
_entity_poly.type
_entity_poly.pdbx_seq_one_letter_code
_entity_poly.pdbx_strand_id
1 'polypeptide(L)'
;MSNTASDACDILNEDPMFLVVGPPRGGFTLLLSIISVFYRDLGLKKSKTQDIVNHFIPFVADYVDQEMLNYFQKHIDLNDLFYSKEFKILVGGPKWIEDDETICVRKYLGVRNKGDFTFIQYLPKFTMEFDDVIHSHNHPGLWVESPYYKDYLKFASIRNPIDIIHSSVYSINALTSEYIQRCIDEKDEDIRLELALNKLSNIEFMEGLVIYLKKYMDEFISVKNKYHHVMRWEDLITNPVKTISEIARAGNLRFSEDYPLKVWQEIRHRNLTRYHKHSFRKGLMHDWKNSITNSHLELFKDYGFNDYLKEFGYDEIKYFKEDEYTHVQKTIEDHIKRKETYTYRGDEDLYVFAFNKTNFSPTGSYRFKAYDRYGGIKIEKSMFRDESLLAGFITVIGDALSTVSSFLKDVHHQSVSFINGDHYGMNNVMDRYKETFKTNKHVFDKRFKDIHNIWANDAIPILVGEYKAYNIVKIRKEHYAVPQSLGPMDLQTVDMTKIQEIICCKNIHDAYDKIDNHLRNTRGNHESQ
;
A
#
# COMPACT_ATOMS: atom_id res chain seq x y z
N MET A 1 15.47 38.04 -31.78
CA MET A 1 15.53 38.92 -30.58
C MET A 1 14.09 39.14 -30.15
N SER A 2 13.59 38.84 -28.96
CA SER A 2 14.06 38.16 -27.75
C SER A 2 12.87 38.27 -26.78
N ASN A 3 12.62 37.21 -25.99
CA ASN A 3 11.86 37.19 -24.73
C ASN A 3 10.32 37.37 -24.85
N THR A 4 9.45 36.61 -24.17
CA THR A 4 9.49 35.74 -22.97
C THR A 4 8.36 34.70 -23.12
N ALA A 5 8.49 33.39 -22.90
CA ALA A 5 8.90 32.68 -21.69
C ALA A 5 8.14 33.13 -20.42
N SER A 6 6.84 32.84 -20.31
CA SER A 6 6.12 32.94 -19.03
C SER A 6 4.94 31.98 -18.82
N ASP A 7 4.85 30.83 -19.51
CA ASP A 7 3.71 29.90 -19.32
C ASP A 7 4.12 28.53 -18.73
N ALA A 8 5.15 28.50 -17.87
CA ALA A 8 5.65 27.26 -17.26
C ALA A 8 5.93 27.38 -15.76
N CYS A 9 5.06 28.04 -14.98
CA CYS A 9 5.24 28.13 -13.53
C CYS A 9 3.97 27.95 -12.70
N ASP A 10 3.04 27.12 -13.17
CA ASP A 10 1.81 26.76 -12.45
C ASP A 10 1.63 25.24 -12.35
N ILE A 11 2.44 24.58 -11.50
CA ILE A 11 1.99 23.42 -10.73
C ILE A 11 2.54 23.58 -9.31
N LEU A 12 1.66 23.41 -8.34
CA LEU A 12 1.78 23.77 -6.93
C LEU A 12 2.92 23.01 -6.22
N ASN A 13 3.67 23.72 -5.37
CA ASN A 13 4.63 23.18 -4.40
C ASN A 13 3.90 22.43 -3.27
N GLU A 14 3.31 21.27 -3.57
CA GLU A 14 2.92 20.27 -2.57
C GLU A 14 4.02 19.18 -2.51
N ASP A 15 4.25 18.62 -1.31
CA ASP A 15 5.24 17.54 -1.15
C ASP A 15 4.88 16.36 -2.07
N PRO A 16 5.86 15.64 -2.65
CA PRO A 16 5.58 14.60 -3.62
C PRO A 16 4.76 13.48 -3.00
N MET A 17 3.71 13.06 -3.71
CA MET A 17 2.92 11.89 -3.36
C MET A 17 3.44 10.66 -4.09
N PHE A 18 3.60 9.56 -3.37
CA PHE A 18 4.21 8.34 -3.92
C PHE A 18 3.21 7.22 -4.11
N LEU A 19 3.39 6.49 -5.21
CA LEU A 19 2.64 5.30 -5.55
C LEU A 19 3.60 4.17 -5.93
N VAL A 20 3.42 2.98 -5.36
CA VAL A 20 4.27 1.80 -5.60
C VAL A 20 3.45 0.63 -6.12
N VAL A 21 3.86 0.05 -7.26
CA VAL A 21 3.28 -1.19 -7.78
C VAL A 21 4.35 -2.27 -7.91
N GLY A 22 4.01 -3.51 -7.60
CA GLY A 22 4.94 -4.61 -7.83
C GLY A 22 4.29 -5.96 -7.62
N PRO A 23 4.68 -6.99 -8.38
CA PRO A 23 4.12 -8.31 -8.18
C PRO A 23 4.47 -8.80 -6.77
N PRO A 24 3.62 -9.65 -6.16
CA PRO A 24 3.97 -10.29 -4.90
C PRO A 24 5.36 -10.92 -4.98
N ARG A 25 6.21 -10.69 -3.97
CA ARG A 25 7.62 -11.16 -3.92
C ARG A 25 8.59 -10.54 -4.93
N GLY A 26 8.18 -9.52 -5.68
CA GLY A 26 9.00 -8.77 -6.64
C GLY A 26 9.93 -7.69 -6.06
N GLY A 27 10.21 -7.70 -4.75
CA GLY A 27 10.93 -6.61 -4.06
C GLY A 27 10.05 -5.45 -3.58
N PHE A 28 8.74 -5.54 -3.81
CA PHE A 28 7.72 -4.54 -3.48
C PHE A 28 7.82 -3.95 -2.07
N THR A 29 7.87 -4.80 -1.03
CA THR A 29 7.89 -4.35 0.36
C THR A 29 9.16 -3.56 0.70
N LEU A 30 10.28 -3.88 0.06
CA LEU A 30 11.53 -3.13 0.26
C LEU A 30 11.45 -1.75 -0.39
N LEU A 31 10.95 -1.66 -1.63
CA LEU A 31 10.73 -0.38 -2.31
C LEU A 31 9.75 0.51 -1.51
N LEU A 32 8.64 -0.07 -1.07
CA LEU A 32 7.67 0.61 -0.22
C LEU A 32 8.34 1.14 1.06
N SER A 33 9.16 0.32 1.72
CA SER A 33 9.84 0.70 2.96
C SER A 33 10.89 1.80 2.75
N ILE A 34 11.62 1.79 1.63
CA ILE A 34 12.56 2.87 1.26
C ILE A 34 11.80 4.19 1.17
N ILE A 35 10.69 4.22 0.44
CA ILE A 35 9.88 5.42 0.24
C ILE A 35 9.20 5.85 1.55
N SER A 36 8.74 4.92 2.38
CA SER A 36 8.20 5.24 3.71
C SER A 36 9.24 5.88 4.63
N VAL A 37 10.51 5.43 4.57
CA VAL A 37 11.62 6.06 5.31
C VAL A 37 11.84 7.49 4.81
N PHE A 38 11.77 7.73 3.50
CA PHE A 38 11.83 9.09 2.95
C PHE A 38 10.70 9.98 3.47
N TYR A 39 9.46 9.50 3.44
CA TYR A 39 8.30 10.22 3.97
C TYR A 39 8.52 10.66 5.42
N ARG A 40 8.95 9.72 6.26
CA ARG A 40 9.18 9.95 7.69
C ARG A 40 10.32 10.94 7.94
N ASP A 41 11.49 10.68 7.36
CA ASP A 41 12.71 11.43 7.68
C ASP A 41 12.73 12.83 7.06
N LEU A 42 12.06 13.01 5.92
CA LEU A 42 11.95 14.31 5.25
C LEU A 42 10.74 15.12 5.71
N GLY A 43 9.87 14.54 6.53
CA GLY A 43 8.67 15.21 7.04
C GLY A 43 7.71 15.63 5.93
N LEU A 44 7.57 14.82 4.88
CA LEU A 44 6.69 15.13 3.75
C LEU A 44 5.24 15.23 4.24
N LYS A 45 4.55 16.28 3.82
CA LYS A 45 3.20 16.59 4.28
C LYS A 45 2.17 15.61 3.76
N LYS A 46 1.19 15.36 4.62
CA LYS A 46 -0.02 14.61 4.33
C LYS A 46 -1.01 15.50 3.59
N SER A 47 -1.81 14.90 2.70
CA SER A 47 -2.95 15.58 2.10
C SER A 47 -4.05 15.82 3.15
N LYS A 48 -4.94 16.78 2.92
CA LYS A 48 -6.11 16.96 3.80
C LYS A 48 -7.03 15.75 3.78
N THR A 49 -7.15 15.10 2.62
CA THR A 49 -7.85 13.82 2.47
C THR A 49 -7.23 12.76 3.36
N GLN A 50 -5.90 12.70 3.40
CA GLN A 50 -5.15 11.80 4.27
C GLN A 50 -5.43 12.06 5.77
N ASP A 51 -5.57 13.32 6.20
CA ASP A 51 -5.96 13.62 7.59
C ASP A 51 -7.36 13.08 7.93
N ILE A 52 -8.32 13.26 7.03
CA ILE A 52 -9.69 12.74 7.19
C ILE A 52 -9.68 11.22 7.32
N VAL A 53 -9.03 10.53 6.38
CA VAL A 53 -9.01 9.07 6.39
C VAL A 53 -8.21 8.53 7.58
N ASN A 54 -7.09 9.14 7.96
CA ASN A 54 -6.34 8.77 9.18
C ASN A 54 -7.20 8.93 10.44
N HIS A 55 -8.13 9.87 10.43
CA HIS A 55 -9.01 10.12 11.55
C HIS A 55 -10.16 9.10 11.65
N PHE A 56 -10.84 8.85 10.53
CA PHE A 56 -12.07 8.05 10.52
C PHE A 56 -11.87 6.57 10.21
N ILE A 57 -10.87 6.18 9.40
CA ILE A 57 -10.66 4.77 9.04
C ILE A 57 -10.44 3.87 10.25
N PRO A 58 -9.59 4.21 11.25
CA PRO A 58 -9.41 3.34 12.41
C PRO A 58 -10.72 3.10 13.16
N PHE A 59 -11.57 4.14 13.27
CA PHE A 59 -12.86 4.04 13.94
C PHE A 59 -13.84 3.11 13.21
N VAL A 60 -13.99 3.27 11.88
CA VAL A 60 -14.89 2.39 11.13
C VAL A 60 -14.34 0.98 10.93
N ALA A 61 -13.02 0.83 10.93
CA ALA A 61 -12.34 -0.45 10.94
C ALA A 61 -12.71 -1.25 12.20
N ASP A 62 -12.64 -0.61 13.37
CA ASP A 62 -13.04 -1.21 14.65
C ASP A 62 -14.53 -1.60 14.64
N TYR A 63 -15.40 -0.79 14.05
CA TYR A 63 -16.82 -1.14 13.89
C TYR A 63 -17.01 -2.43 13.08
N VAL A 64 -16.38 -2.55 11.90
CA VAL A 64 -16.48 -3.76 11.05
C VAL A 64 -15.90 -4.99 11.76
N ASP A 65 -14.77 -4.83 12.45
CA ASP A 65 -14.16 -5.89 13.25
C ASP A 65 -15.10 -6.38 14.36
N GLN A 66 -15.78 -5.47 15.06
CA GLN A 66 -16.75 -5.83 16.10
C GLN A 66 -17.99 -6.52 15.54
N GLU A 67 -18.53 -6.07 14.40
CA GLU A 67 -19.65 -6.77 13.75
C GLU A 67 -19.26 -8.21 13.35
N MET A 68 -18.04 -8.40 12.84
CA MET A 68 -17.49 -9.72 12.53
C MET A 68 -17.35 -10.59 13.78
N LEU A 69 -16.70 -10.09 14.84
CA LEU A 69 -16.52 -10.82 16.09
C LEU A 69 -17.86 -11.16 16.74
N ASN A 70 -18.80 -10.21 16.74
CA ASN A 70 -20.14 -10.39 17.28
C ASN A 70 -20.94 -11.46 16.51
N TYR A 71 -20.70 -11.58 15.21
CA TYR A 71 -21.28 -12.65 14.41
C TYR A 71 -20.65 -14.00 14.78
N PHE A 72 -19.32 -14.13 14.71
CA PHE A 72 -18.66 -15.42 14.96
C PHE A 72 -18.82 -15.93 16.38
N GLN A 73 -18.79 -15.06 17.41
CA GLN A 73 -18.94 -15.48 18.81
C GLN A 73 -20.30 -16.16 19.10
N LYS A 74 -21.31 -15.92 18.26
CA LYS A 74 -22.63 -16.58 18.37
C LYS A 74 -22.64 -18.00 17.80
N HIS A 75 -21.62 -18.36 17.01
CA HIS A 75 -21.61 -19.59 16.22
C HIS A 75 -20.40 -20.49 16.49
N ILE A 76 -19.27 -19.94 16.93
CA ILE A 76 -18.01 -20.66 17.18
C ILE A 76 -17.28 -20.08 18.40
N ASP A 77 -16.32 -20.83 18.95
CA ASP A 77 -15.32 -20.27 19.87
C ASP A 77 -14.40 -19.31 19.10
N LEU A 78 -14.25 -18.08 19.59
CA LEU A 78 -13.35 -17.10 18.98
C LEU A 78 -11.88 -17.53 18.98
N ASN A 79 -11.49 -18.49 19.83
CA ASN A 79 -10.17 -19.12 19.80
C ASN A 79 -9.93 -19.97 18.54
N ASP A 80 -10.99 -20.36 17.84
CA ASP A 80 -10.92 -21.06 16.55
C ASP A 80 -10.99 -20.11 15.35
N LEU A 81 -11.21 -18.81 15.58
CA LEU A 81 -11.20 -17.79 14.53
C LEU A 81 -9.79 -17.23 14.32
N PHE A 82 -9.32 -17.26 13.07
CA PHE A 82 -8.00 -16.79 12.67
C PHE A 82 -8.12 -15.75 11.55
N TYR A 83 -7.49 -14.60 11.79
CA TYR A 83 -7.24 -13.58 10.78
C TYR A 83 -6.13 -12.67 11.32
N SER A 84 -5.28 -12.14 10.45
CA SER A 84 -4.21 -11.26 10.91
C SER A 84 -4.77 -9.93 11.41
N LYS A 85 -4.13 -9.36 12.44
CA LYS A 85 -4.37 -7.97 12.87
C LYS A 85 -4.10 -6.95 11.77
N GLU A 86 -3.29 -7.26 10.76
CA GLU A 86 -3.20 -6.41 9.54
C GLU A 86 -4.55 -6.25 8.85
N PHE A 87 -5.41 -7.26 8.91
CA PHE A 87 -6.71 -7.26 8.24
C PHE A 87 -7.79 -6.49 8.99
N LYS A 88 -7.55 -6.18 10.29
CA LYS A 88 -8.41 -5.25 11.05
C LYS A 88 -8.41 -3.85 10.46
N ILE A 89 -7.26 -3.38 9.99
CA ILE A 89 -7.17 -2.08 9.32
C ILE A 89 -8.01 -2.15 8.04
N LEU A 90 -8.95 -1.22 7.84
CA LEU A 90 -9.91 -1.29 6.72
C LEU A 90 -9.20 -1.49 5.37
N VAL A 91 -8.15 -0.72 5.09
CA VAL A 91 -7.34 -0.82 3.86
C VAL A 91 -6.12 -1.75 3.97
N GLY A 92 -6.01 -2.51 5.06
CA GLY A 92 -4.92 -3.46 5.29
C GLY A 92 -5.11 -4.76 4.50
N GLY A 93 -4.19 -5.05 3.58
CA GLY A 93 -4.23 -6.22 2.70
C GLY A 93 -3.91 -5.88 1.25
N PRO A 94 -3.84 -6.88 0.35
CA PRO A 94 -3.70 -6.63 -1.08
C PRO A 94 -4.87 -5.81 -1.61
N LYS A 95 -4.59 -4.77 -2.41
CA LYS A 95 -5.61 -3.83 -2.88
C LYS A 95 -5.37 -3.37 -4.31
N TRP A 96 -6.43 -3.02 -5.02
CA TRP A 96 -6.42 -2.57 -6.41
C TRP A 96 -7.59 -1.64 -6.74
N ILE A 97 -7.46 -0.92 -7.85
CA ILE A 97 -8.55 -0.11 -8.41
C ILE A 97 -9.52 -1.05 -9.13
N GLU A 98 -10.80 -0.96 -8.81
CA GLU A 98 -11.86 -1.63 -9.57
C GLU A 98 -12.40 -0.71 -10.67
N ASP A 99 -12.68 0.55 -10.30
CA ASP A 99 -13.26 1.56 -11.16
C ASP A 99 -12.87 2.98 -10.70
N ASP A 100 -13.50 4.00 -11.30
CA ASP A 100 -13.21 5.41 -11.02
C ASP A 100 -13.51 5.85 -9.59
N GLU A 101 -14.35 5.13 -8.84
CA GLU A 101 -14.72 5.49 -7.46
C GLU A 101 -14.34 4.45 -6.43
N THR A 102 -14.00 3.23 -6.86
CA THR A 102 -13.97 2.06 -5.99
C THR A 102 -12.60 1.41 -6.01
N ILE A 103 -12.13 1.07 -4.81
CA ILE A 103 -11.02 0.14 -4.63
C ILE A 103 -11.52 -1.17 -4.04
N CYS A 104 -10.77 -2.22 -4.34
CA CYS A 104 -10.92 -3.52 -3.74
C CYS A 104 -9.82 -3.73 -2.71
N VAL A 105 -10.16 -4.24 -1.53
CA VAL A 105 -9.20 -4.67 -0.51
C VAL A 105 -9.50 -6.11 -0.14
N ARG A 106 -8.52 -6.98 -0.34
CA ARG A 106 -8.66 -8.40 -0.06
C ARG A 106 -8.24 -8.75 1.38
N LYS A 107 -9.04 -9.59 2.01
CA LYS A 107 -8.86 -10.11 3.37
C LYS A 107 -8.91 -11.63 3.38
N TYR A 108 -8.40 -12.21 4.46
CA TYR A 108 -8.35 -13.66 4.68
C TYR A 108 -8.88 -13.97 6.05
N LEU A 109 -9.67 -15.03 6.14
CA LEU A 109 -10.24 -15.52 7.38
C LEU A 109 -10.23 -17.05 7.35
N GLY A 110 -9.75 -17.65 8.43
CA GLY A 110 -9.77 -19.09 8.65
C GLY A 110 -10.52 -19.42 9.93
N VAL A 111 -11.20 -20.56 9.94
CA VAL A 111 -11.77 -21.14 11.16
C VAL A 111 -11.29 -22.57 11.30
N ARG A 112 -10.75 -22.91 12.47
CA ARG A 112 -10.23 -24.25 12.76
C ARG A 112 -11.23 -25.33 12.36
N ASN A 113 -10.76 -26.39 11.71
CA ASN A 113 -11.54 -27.53 11.21
C ASN A 113 -12.66 -27.20 10.19
N LYS A 114 -12.88 -25.92 9.86
CA LYS A 114 -13.90 -25.48 8.89
C LYS A 114 -13.28 -24.95 7.60
N GLY A 115 -11.98 -24.71 7.56
CA GLY A 115 -11.25 -24.20 6.41
C GLY A 115 -11.17 -22.68 6.37
N ASP A 116 -10.85 -22.12 5.20
CA ASP A 116 -10.67 -20.68 5.03
C ASP A 116 -11.41 -20.13 3.81
N PHE A 117 -11.44 -18.80 3.76
CA PHE A 117 -11.87 -18.07 2.59
C PHE A 117 -11.18 -16.71 2.50
N THR A 118 -11.13 -16.22 1.28
CA THR A 118 -10.72 -14.85 0.94
C THR A 118 -11.94 -14.06 0.51
N PHE A 119 -11.98 -12.81 0.95
CA PHE A 119 -13.06 -11.91 0.58
C PHE A 119 -12.51 -10.55 0.18
N ILE A 120 -13.24 -9.89 -0.71
CA ILE A 120 -12.93 -8.57 -1.23
C ILE A 120 -13.91 -7.58 -0.61
N GLN A 121 -13.38 -6.54 0.00
CA GLN A 121 -14.13 -5.38 0.45
C GLN A 121 -14.10 -4.30 -0.64
N TYR A 122 -15.23 -3.64 -0.89
CA TYR A 122 -15.35 -2.54 -1.83
C TYR A 122 -15.44 -1.23 -1.07
N LEU A 123 -14.44 -0.37 -1.24
CA LEU A 123 -14.31 0.89 -0.49
C LEU A 123 -14.17 2.08 -1.44
N PRO A 124 -14.51 3.30 -1.00
CA PRO A 124 -14.26 4.50 -1.78
C PRO A 124 -12.75 4.67 -2.07
N LYS A 125 -12.39 5.06 -3.29
CA LYS A 125 -11.01 5.12 -3.77
C LYS A 125 -10.09 6.01 -2.93
N PHE A 126 -10.60 7.14 -2.40
CA PHE A 126 -9.84 8.05 -1.56
C PHE A 126 -9.36 7.40 -0.25
N THR A 127 -9.95 6.27 0.18
CA THR A 127 -9.49 5.54 1.37
C THR A 127 -8.06 5.01 1.23
N MET A 128 -7.54 4.86 0.01
CA MET A 128 -6.13 4.52 -0.25
C MET A 128 -5.14 5.52 0.35
N GLU A 129 -5.55 6.78 0.54
CA GLU A 129 -4.68 7.83 1.11
C GLU A 129 -4.41 7.64 2.62
N PHE A 130 -5.00 6.62 3.24
CA PHE A 130 -4.63 6.22 4.60
C PHE A 130 -3.17 5.81 4.70
N ASP A 131 -2.65 5.13 3.68
CA ASP A 131 -1.24 4.78 3.64
C ASP A 131 -0.43 6.00 3.20
N ASP A 132 0.70 6.27 3.87
CA ASP A 132 1.62 7.33 3.45
C ASP A 132 2.10 7.12 2.00
N VAL A 133 2.23 5.86 1.57
CA VAL A 133 2.56 5.49 0.20
C VAL A 133 1.46 4.60 -0.34
N ILE A 134 0.77 5.07 -1.39
CA ILE A 134 -0.24 4.27 -2.09
C ILE A 134 0.44 3.08 -2.73
N HIS A 135 -0.13 1.89 -2.58
CA HIS A 135 0.55 0.69 -3.06
C HIS A 135 -0.36 -0.46 -3.47
N SER A 136 0.10 -1.25 -4.44
CA SER A 136 -0.65 -2.38 -4.99
C SER A 136 0.22 -3.49 -5.58
N HIS A 137 -0.35 -4.69 -5.61
CA HIS A 137 0.22 -5.86 -6.26
C HIS A 137 -0.37 -6.18 -7.62
N ASN A 138 -1.45 -5.49 -8.03
CA ASN A 138 -2.21 -5.84 -9.23
C ASN A 138 -2.35 -4.63 -10.14
N HIS A 139 -2.69 -4.93 -11.39
CA HIS A 139 -3.15 -3.97 -12.38
C HIS A 139 -2.23 -2.75 -12.61
N PRO A 140 -0.94 -2.96 -12.91
CA PRO A 140 0.01 -1.86 -13.13
C PRO A 140 -0.47 -0.83 -14.16
N GLY A 141 -1.22 -1.23 -15.19
CA GLY A 141 -1.80 -0.34 -16.19
C GLY A 141 -2.83 0.63 -15.61
N LEU A 142 -3.74 0.13 -14.76
CA LEU A 142 -4.79 0.97 -14.17
C LEU A 142 -4.21 2.10 -13.31
N TRP A 143 -3.11 1.85 -12.60
CA TRP A 143 -2.49 2.86 -11.74
C TRP A 143 -1.83 4.00 -12.52
N VAL A 144 -1.24 3.70 -13.68
CA VAL A 144 -0.61 4.73 -14.52
C VAL A 144 -1.65 5.53 -15.31
N GLU A 145 -2.81 4.93 -15.59
CA GLU A 145 -3.88 5.55 -16.39
C GLU A 145 -4.91 6.28 -15.54
N SER A 146 -5.01 5.99 -14.24
CA SER A 146 -6.01 6.61 -13.37
C SER A 146 -5.83 8.13 -13.27
N PRO A 147 -6.84 8.94 -13.64
CA PRO A 147 -6.76 10.40 -13.53
C PRO A 147 -6.57 10.89 -12.09
N TYR A 148 -7.05 10.13 -11.10
CA TYR A 148 -6.94 10.48 -9.68
C TYR A 148 -5.48 10.45 -9.20
N TYR A 149 -4.67 9.55 -9.75
CA TYR A 149 -3.27 9.40 -9.39
C TYR A 149 -2.32 10.07 -10.39
N LYS A 150 -2.82 10.98 -11.24
CA LYS A 150 -2.01 11.60 -12.30
C LYS A 150 -0.77 12.30 -11.75
N ASP A 151 -0.91 13.01 -10.63
CA ASP A 151 0.14 13.83 -10.01
C ASP A 151 1.04 13.03 -9.05
N TYR A 152 0.79 11.73 -8.88
CA TYR A 152 1.64 10.86 -8.06
C TYR A 152 2.89 10.45 -8.82
N LEU A 153 4.02 10.44 -8.12
CA LEU A 153 5.25 9.82 -8.58
C LEU A 153 5.13 8.30 -8.44
N LYS A 154 5.23 7.61 -9.57
CA LYS A 154 4.92 6.19 -9.71
C LYS A 154 6.19 5.37 -9.76
N PHE A 155 6.32 4.43 -8.84
CA PHE A 155 7.45 3.53 -8.72
C PHE A 155 6.99 2.10 -8.90
N ALA A 156 7.86 1.27 -9.47
CA ALA A 156 7.60 -0.16 -9.55
C ALA A 156 8.78 -0.97 -9.08
N SER A 157 8.52 -2.20 -8.63
CA SER A 157 9.56 -3.19 -8.31
C SER A 157 9.43 -4.42 -9.20
N ILE A 158 10.55 -4.96 -9.63
CA ILE A 158 10.62 -6.24 -10.34
C ILE A 158 11.73 -7.11 -9.75
N ARG A 159 11.62 -8.43 -9.96
CA ARG A 159 12.61 -9.44 -9.57
C ARG A 159 12.65 -10.50 -10.65
N ASN A 160 13.72 -11.30 -10.71
CA ASN A 160 13.76 -12.48 -11.56
C ASN A 160 12.47 -13.33 -11.37
N PRO A 161 11.69 -13.58 -12.44
CA PRO A 161 10.39 -14.25 -12.33
C PRO A 161 10.43 -15.65 -11.72
N ILE A 162 11.50 -16.41 -11.94
CA ILE A 162 11.67 -17.75 -11.36
C ILE A 162 11.83 -17.63 -9.85
N ASP A 163 12.62 -16.64 -9.40
CA ASP A 163 12.79 -16.29 -7.99
C ASP A 163 11.48 -15.80 -7.33
N ILE A 164 10.61 -15.09 -8.07
CA ILE A 164 9.28 -14.67 -7.60
C ILE A 164 8.41 -15.88 -7.29
N ILE A 165 8.33 -16.84 -8.22
CA ILE A 165 7.52 -18.05 -8.05
C ILE A 165 8.11 -18.93 -6.95
N HIS A 166 9.42 -19.17 -6.96
CA HIS A 166 10.10 -19.90 -5.92
C HIS A 166 9.85 -19.28 -4.54
N SER A 167 10.02 -17.96 -4.42
CA SER A 167 9.73 -17.24 -3.17
C SER A 167 8.26 -17.32 -2.78
N SER A 168 7.35 -17.37 -3.76
CA SER A 168 5.92 -17.53 -3.54
C SER A 168 5.61 -18.91 -2.99
N VAL A 169 6.22 -19.99 -3.50
CA VAL A 169 5.97 -21.36 -3.03
C VAL A 169 6.31 -21.50 -1.54
N TYR A 170 7.50 -21.05 -1.14
CA TYR A 170 7.99 -21.06 0.25
C TYR A 170 7.35 -19.99 1.16
N SER A 171 6.44 -19.16 0.63
CA SER A 171 5.85 -18.11 1.42
C SER A 171 4.73 -18.60 2.32
N ILE A 172 4.73 -18.08 3.54
CA ILE A 172 3.64 -18.15 4.51
C ILE A 172 2.84 -16.85 4.36
N ASN A 173 1.52 -16.94 4.32
CA ASN A 173 0.65 -15.77 4.25
C ASN A 173 0.29 -15.30 5.68
N ALA A 174 -0.33 -14.11 5.81
CA ALA A 174 -0.58 -13.54 7.13
C ALA A 174 -1.57 -14.37 7.98
N LEU A 175 -2.55 -15.05 7.36
CA LEU A 175 -3.47 -15.96 8.04
C LEU A 175 -2.72 -17.19 8.58
N THR A 176 -1.94 -17.86 7.74
CA THR A 176 -1.10 -19.00 8.13
C THR A 176 -0.11 -18.59 9.23
N SER A 177 0.49 -17.41 9.12
CA SER A 177 1.39 -16.87 10.15
C SER A 177 0.68 -16.68 11.49
N GLU A 178 -0.58 -16.23 11.50
CA GLU A 178 -1.38 -16.09 12.72
C GLU A 178 -1.66 -17.46 13.35
N TYR A 179 -1.99 -18.46 12.54
CA TYR A 179 -2.21 -19.83 13.00
C TYR A 179 -0.94 -20.43 13.62
N ILE A 180 0.20 -20.33 12.94
CA ILE A 180 1.50 -20.82 13.45
C ILE A 180 1.80 -20.20 14.82
N GLN A 181 1.68 -18.87 14.95
CA GLN A 181 1.95 -18.16 16.20
C GLN A 181 1.08 -18.61 17.38
N ARG A 182 -0.12 -19.11 17.12
CA ARG A 182 -1.10 -19.47 18.15
C ARG A 182 -1.15 -20.97 18.43
N CYS A 183 -0.75 -21.81 17.48
CA CYS A 183 -1.11 -23.23 17.48
C CYS A 183 0.05 -24.19 17.22
N ILE A 184 1.16 -23.72 16.66
CA ILE A 184 2.24 -24.60 16.17
C ILE A 184 3.54 -24.28 16.90
N ASP A 185 4.19 -25.32 17.42
CA ASP A 185 5.50 -25.25 18.10
C ASP A 185 6.62 -25.90 17.26
N GLU A 186 6.48 -25.82 15.93
CA GLU A 186 7.46 -26.30 14.96
C GLU A 186 8.33 -25.17 14.41
N LYS A 187 9.52 -25.51 13.90
CA LYS A 187 10.42 -24.53 13.28
C LYS A 187 9.85 -24.05 11.94
N ASP A 188 9.89 -22.74 11.73
CA ASP A 188 9.42 -22.08 10.49
C ASP A 188 10.04 -22.68 9.22
N GLU A 189 11.32 -23.06 9.25
CA GLU A 189 12.01 -23.63 8.08
C GLU A 189 11.45 -25.00 7.67
N ASP A 190 11.10 -25.84 8.64
CA ASP A 190 10.57 -27.19 8.40
C ASP A 190 9.15 -27.10 7.81
N ILE A 191 8.29 -26.24 8.41
CA ILE A 191 6.95 -25.93 7.90
C ILE A 191 7.02 -25.46 6.44
N ARG A 192 7.92 -24.51 6.15
CA ARG A 192 8.09 -23.98 4.79
C ARG A 192 8.54 -25.05 3.80
N LEU A 193 9.44 -25.94 4.21
CA LEU A 193 9.95 -26.99 3.34
C LEU A 193 8.85 -28.00 3.00
N GLU A 194 8.11 -28.49 4.00
CA GLU A 194 7.01 -29.44 3.79
C GLU A 194 5.92 -28.85 2.88
N LEU A 195 5.50 -27.60 3.14
CA LEU A 195 4.56 -26.89 2.28
C LEU A 195 5.11 -26.67 0.86
N ALA A 196 6.41 -26.38 0.73
CA ALA A 196 7.03 -26.18 -0.57
C ALA A 196 7.17 -27.48 -1.36
N LEU A 197 7.51 -28.61 -0.73
CA LEU A 197 7.57 -29.91 -1.38
C LEU A 197 6.22 -30.29 -1.99
N ASN A 198 5.13 -30.11 -1.24
CA ASN A 198 3.78 -30.30 -1.75
C ASN A 198 3.47 -29.40 -2.95
N LYS A 199 3.74 -28.10 -2.83
CA LYS A 199 3.43 -27.11 -3.88
C LYS A 199 4.28 -27.28 -5.14
N LEU A 200 5.56 -27.61 -5.00
CA LEU A 200 6.50 -27.80 -6.12
C LEU A 200 6.29 -29.15 -6.80
N SER A 201 5.90 -30.21 -6.09
CA SER A 201 5.57 -31.48 -6.75
C SER A 201 4.22 -31.46 -7.47
N ASN A 202 3.40 -30.43 -7.23
CA ASN A 202 2.13 -30.24 -7.92
C ASN A 202 2.27 -29.29 -9.11
N ILE A 203 2.41 -29.85 -10.32
CA ILE A 203 2.66 -29.05 -11.53
C ILE A 203 1.50 -28.11 -11.87
N GLU A 204 0.26 -28.50 -11.60
CA GLU A 204 -0.93 -27.67 -11.85
C GLU A 204 -0.98 -26.46 -10.90
N PHE A 205 -0.55 -26.65 -9.65
CA PHE A 205 -0.40 -25.55 -8.70
C PHE A 205 0.66 -24.56 -9.19
N MET A 206 1.80 -25.07 -9.66
CA MET A 206 2.87 -24.25 -10.22
C MET A 206 2.41 -23.48 -11.46
N GLU A 207 1.68 -24.15 -12.37
CA GLU A 207 1.08 -23.52 -13.54
C GLU A 207 0.14 -22.38 -13.15
N GLY A 208 -0.74 -22.56 -12.15
CA GLY A 208 -1.61 -21.50 -11.66
C GLY A 208 -0.87 -20.27 -11.12
N LEU A 209 0.33 -20.45 -10.53
CA LEU A 209 1.20 -19.32 -10.14
C LEU A 209 1.87 -18.67 -11.36
N VAL A 210 2.32 -19.46 -12.34
CA VAL A 210 2.96 -18.99 -13.57
C VAL A 210 1.97 -18.17 -14.41
N ILE A 211 0.74 -18.65 -14.60
CA ILE A 211 -0.34 -17.93 -15.31
C ILE A 211 -0.60 -16.57 -14.65
N TYR A 212 -0.73 -16.55 -13.32
CA TYR A 212 -0.97 -15.31 -12.59
C TYR A 212 0.17 -14.30 -12.79
N LEU A 213 1.42 -14.74 -12.65
CA LEU A 213 2.58 -13.88 -12.85
C LEU A 213 2.69 -13.42 -14.31
N LYS A 214 2.45 -14.30 -15.28
CA LYS A 214 2.46 -13.94 -16.71
C LYS A 214 1.46 -12.81 -17.00
N LYS A 215 0.22 -12.93 -16.51
CA LYS A 215 -0.80 -11.89 -16.68
C LYS A 215 -0.33 -10.53 -16.15
N TYR A 216 0.31 -10.51 -14.97
CA TYR A 216 0.90 -9.30 -14.43
C TYR A 216 2.02 -8.76 -15.33
N MET A 217 2.92 -9.62 -15.81
CA MET A 217 4.07 -9.23 -16.63
C MET A 217 3.67 -8.69 -18.00
N ASP A 218 2.68 -9.32 -18.65
CA ASP A 218 2.09 -8.85 -19.91
C ASP A 218 1.56 -7.42 -19.77
N GLU A 219 0.79 -7.17 -18.72
CA GLU A 219 0.28 -5.83 -18.43
C GLU A 219 1.43 -4.86 -18.13
N PHE A 220 2.33 -5.24 -17.22
CA PHE A 220 3.40 -4.37 -16.73
C PHE A 220 4.34 -3.91 -17.85
N ILE A 221 4.75 -4.80 -18.76
CA ILE A 221 5.70 -4.46 -19.83
C ILE A 221 5.15 -3.36 -20.73
N SER A 222 3.85 -3.38 -21.02
CA SER A 222 3.21 -2.37 -21.88
C SER A 222 3.24 -0.97 -21.28
N VAL A 223 3.38 -0.85 -19.95
CA VAL A 223 3.31 0.42 -19.22
C VAL A 223 4.56 0.77 -18.41
N LYS A 224 5.58 -0.09 -18.36
CA LYS A 224 6.75 0.10 -17.48
C LYS A 224 7.46 1.44 -17.66
N ASN A 225 7.48 1.98 -18.87
CA ASN A 225 8.11 3.26 -19.19
C ASN A 225 7.29 4.48 -18.71
N LYS A 226 6.05 4.27 -18.26
CA LYS A 226 5.20 5.29 -17.62
C LYS A 226 5.49 5.42 -16.11
N TYR A 227 6.31 4.54 -15.54
CA TYR A 227 6.79 4.66 -14.16
C TYR A 227 8.03 5.55 -14.11
N HIS A 228 8.15 6.34 -13.05
CA HIS A 228 9.29 7.22 -12.82
C HIS A 228 10.57 6.43 -12.51
N HIS A 229 10.42 5.27 -11.88
CA HIS A 229 11.52 4.34 -11.64
C HIS A 229 11.01 2.91 -11.49
N VAL A 230 11.74 1.96 -12.09
CA VAL A 230 11.52 0.51 -11.93
C VAL A 230 12.73 -0.07 -11.22
N MET A 231 12.58 -0.41 -9.94
CA MET A 231 13.62 -1.00 -9.11
C MET A 231 13.70 -2.51 -9.35
N ARG A 232 14.87 -3.00 -9.80
CA ARG A 232 15.17 -4.43 -9.75
C ARG A 232 15.62 -4.80 -8.34
N TRP A 233 15.01 -5.84 -7.79
CA TRP A 233 15.35 -6.33 -6.46
C TRP A 233 16.82 -6.73 -6.35
N GLU A 234 17.38 -7.35 -7.39
CA GLU A 234 18.79 -7.74 -7.44
C GLU A 234 19.74 -6.54 -7.37
N ASP A 235 19.40 -5.42 -8.01
CA ASP A 235 20.21 -4.20 -7.99
C ASP A 235 20.19 -3.57 -6.58
N LEU A 236 19.04 -3.60 -5.90
CA LEU A 236 18.95 -3.14 -4.51
C LEU A 236 19.84 -3.99 -3.57
N ILE A 237 19.84 -5.32 -3.73
CA ILE A 237 20.62 -6.19 -2.85
C ILE A 237 22.13 -6.06 -3.12
N THR A 238 22.53 -5.95 -4.39
CA THR A 238 23.95 -5.92 -4.79
C THR A 238 24.57 -4.53 -4.69
N ASN A 239 23.80 -3.47 -4.96
CA ASN A 239 24.26 -2.09 -4.89
C ASN A 239 23.21 -1.17 -4.23
N PRO A 240 22.98 -1.33 -2.92
CA PRO A 240 21.89 -0.65 -2.21
C PRO A 240 22.02 0.86 -2.20
N VAL A 241 23.24 1.39 -1.97
CA VAL A 241 23.49 2.84 -1.90
C VAL A 241 23.16 3.50 -3.23
N LYS A 242 23.64 2.94 -4.35
CA LYS A 242 23.34 3.44 -5.69
C LYS A 242 21.85 3.37 -5.98
N THR A 243 21.22 2.22 -5.74
CA THR A 243 19.80 2.00 -6.04
C THR A 243 18.90 2.93 -5.25
N ILE A 244 19.13 3.10 -3.94
CA ILE A 244 18.36 4.04 -3.11
C ILE A 244 18.58 5.49 -3.56
N SER A 245 19.80 5.84 -4.01
CA SER A 245 20.08 7.16 -4.60
C SER A 245 19.29 7.42 -5.88
N GLU A 246 19.13 6.41 -6.72
CA GLU A 246 18.34 6.49 -7.96
C GLU A 246 16.84 6.63 -7.68
N ILE A 247 16.30 5.85 -6.73
CA ILE A 247 14.90 5.96 -6.29
C ILE A 247 14.63 7.39 -5.79
N ALA A 248 15.51 7.94 -4.95
CA ALA A 248 15.36 9.28 -4.43
C ALA A 248 15.44 10.37 -5.49
N ARG A 249 16.37 10.23 -6.45
CA ARG A 249 16.49 11.14 -7.59
C ARG A 249 15.21 11.14 -8.42
N ALA A 250 14.64 9.96 -8.68
CA ALA A 250 13.36 9.84 -9.36
C ALA A 250 12.19 10.44 -8.55
N GLY A 251 12.33 10.49 -7.22
CA GLY A 251 11.41 11.18 -6.31
C GLY A 251 11.64 12.69 -6.19
N ASN A 252 12.62 13.26 -6.91
CA ASN A 252 13.09 14.64 -6.74
C ASN A 252 13.50 14.98 -5.29
N LEU A 253 13.97 13.98 -4.53
CA LEU A 253 14.38 14.15 -3.13
C LEU A 253 15.87 14.51 -3.05
N ARG A 254 16.21 15.39 -2.11
CA ARG A 254 17.60 15.82 -1.83
C ARG A 254 18.03 15.35 -0.46
N PHE A 255 19.23 14.77 -0.37
CA PHE A 255 19.84 14.35 0.89
C PHE A 255 21.37 14.36 0.81
N SER A 256 22.03 14.17 1.95
CA SER A 256 23.48 13.99 2.04
C SER A 256 23.93 12.65 1.43
N GLU A 257 25.20 12.58 1.02
CA GLU A 257 25.76 11.38 0.38
C GLU A 257 25.65 10.10 1.24
N ASP A 258 25.68 10.23 2.56
CA ASP A 258 25.59 9.10 3.50
C ASP A 258 24.16 8.61 3.75
N TYR A 259 23.14 9.38 3.37
CA TYR A 259 21.75 9.07 3.70
C TYR A 259 21.25 7.72 3.13
N PRO A 260 21.51 7.36 1.86
CA PRO A 260 21.12 6.06 1.31
C PRO A 260 21.66 4.87 2.10
N LEU A 261 22.88 4.98 2.63
CA LEU A 261 23.48 3.93 3.46
C LEU A 261 22.72 3.77 4.77
N LYS A 262 22.32 4.88 5.41
CA LYS A 262 21.50 4.87 6.62
C LYS A 262 20.15 4.19 6.38
N VAL A 263 19.47 4.54 5.28
CA VAL A 263 18.20 3.90 4.90
C VAL A 263 18.38 2.39 4.72
N TRP A 264 19.42 1.97 4.01
CA TRP A 264 19.69 0.54 3.82
C TRP A 264 19.96 -0.20 5.13
N GLN A 265 20.79 0.38 6.00
CA GLN A 265 21.10 -0.21 7.31
C GLN A 265 19.85 -0.39 8.17
N GLU A 266 18.88 0.51 8.05
CA GLU A 266 17.61 0.39 8.75
C GLU A 266 16.78 -0.79 8.25
N ILE A 267 16.65 -0.98 6.93
CA ILE A 267 15.64 -1.91 6.38
C ILE A 267 16.16 -3.31 6.01
N ARG A 268 17.48 -3.49 5.87
CA ARG A 268 18.06 -4.73 5.35
C ARG A 268 17.83 -5.93 6.27
N HIS A 269 17.63 -7.10 5.66
CA HIS A 269 17.64 -8.43 6.30
C HIS A 269 16.77 -8.58 7.56
N ARG A 270 15.61 -7.91 7.62
CA ARG A 270 14.65 -8.06 8.72
C ARG A 270 13.22 -8.19 8.22
N ASN A 271 12.33 -8.61 9.11
CA ASN A 271 10.90 -8.57 8.84
C ASN A 271 10.41 -7.11 8.94
N LEU A 272 9.82 -6.60 7.85
CA LEU A 272 9.30 -5.23 7.72
C LEU A 272 7.78 -5.16 7.94
N THR A 273 7.16 -6.29 8.30
CA THR A 273 5.74 -6.36 8.62
C THR A 273 5.54 -6.42 10.14
N ARG A 274 4.38 -5.93 10.60
CA ARG A 274 4.13 -5.73 12.04
C ARG A 274 3.60 -6.98 12.73
N TYR A 275 2.56 -7.60 12.19
CA TYR A 275 1.88 -8.76 12.77
C TYR A 275 2.20 -10.05 12.00
N HIS A 276 2.52 -9.97 10.71
CA HIS A 276 2.96 -11.11 9.91
C HIS A 276 4.42 -11.52 10.19
N LYS A 277 4.66 -12.19 11.31
CA LYS A 277 6.01 -12.58 11.76
C LYS A 277 6.79 -13.48 10.80
N HIS A 278 6.11 -14.25 9.96
CA HIS A 278 6.70 -15.21 9.00
C HIS A 278 6.82 -14.67 7.56
N SER A 279 6.89 -13.35 7.38
CA SER A 279 7.01 -12.76 6.03
C SER A 279 8.44 -12.83 5.44
N PHE A 280 9.46 -12.69 6.30
CA PHE A 280 10.87 -12.73 5.92
C PHE A 280 11.41 -14.17 5.99
N ARG A 281 12.23 -14.57 5.01
CA ARG A 281 12.81 -15.92 4.91
C ARG A 281 14.34 -15.88 4.91
N LYS A 282 14.95 -15.61 3.74
CA LYS A 282 16.43 -15.58 3.56
C LYS A 282 16.95 -14.29 2.94
N GLY A 283 16.24 -13.73 1.95
CA GLY A 283 16.70 -12.53 1.24
C GLY A 283 17.91 -12.77 0.32
N LEU A 284 18.03 -13.98 -0.25
CA LEU A 284 19.15 -14.40 -1.10
C LEU A 284 18.77 -14.42 -2.59
N MET A 285 19.74 -14.09 -3.44
CA MET A 285 19.62 -14.22 -4.91
C MET A 285 19.78 -15.68 -5.33
N HIS A 286 19.06 -16.09 -6.38
CA HIS A 286 19.21 -17.40 -7.03
C HIS A 286 18.90 -18.62 -6.14
N ASP A 287 18.21 -18.45 -5.01
CA ASP A 287 17.88 -19.57 -4.13
C ASP A 287 16.93 -20.59 -4.79
N TRP A 288 16.24 -20.18 -5.87
CA TRP A 288 15.42 -21.06 -6.70
C TRP A 288 16.19 -22.26 -7.28
N LYS A 289 17.51 -22.14 -7.47
CA LYS A 289 18.36 -23.21 -8.00
C LYS A 289 18.43 -24.45 -7.09
N ASN A 290 17.98 -24.33 -5.83
CA ASN A 290 18.01 -25.41 -4.86
C ASN A 290 16.78 -26.33 -4.91
N SER A 291 15.69 -25.92 -5.57
CA SER A 291 14.39 -26.63 -5.49
C SER A 291 13.56 -26.62 -6.79
N ILE A 292 13.76 -25.66 -7.70
CA ILE A 292 13.15 -25.67 -9.03
C ILE A 292 13.83 -26.74 -9.89
N THR A 293 13.07 -27.49 -10.69
CA THR A 293 13.55 -28.59 -11.51
C THR A 293 13.40 -28.26 -13.01
N ASN A 294 13.93 -29.11 -13.90
CA ASN A 294 13.76 -28.92 -15.34
C ASN A 294 12.29 -28.93 -15.78
N SER A 295 11.43 -29.74 -15.15
CA SER A 295 9.99 -29.74 -15.41
C SER A 295 9.35 -28.36 -15.15
N HIS A 296 9.78 -27.66 -14.09
CA HIS A 296 9.36 -26.29 -13.83
C HIS A 296 9.92 -25.29 -14.84
N LEU A 297 11.19 -25.44 -15.23
CA LEU A 297 11.83 -24.55 -16.20
C LEU A 297 11.20 -24.65 -17.59
N GLU A 298 10.80 -25.86 -18.01
CA GLU A 298 10.02 -26.05 -19.23
C GLU A 298 8.70 -25.28 -19.16
N LEU A 299 7.97 -25.40 -18.04
CA LEU A 299 6.73 -24.66 -17.82
C LEU A 299 6.93 -23.14 -17.98
N PHE A 300 7.99 -22.55 -17.39
CA PHE A 300 8.27 -21.11 -17.60
C PHE A 300 8.53 -20.78 -19.07
N LYS A 301 9.27 -21.64 -19.77
CA LYS A 301 9.62 -21.44 -21.17
C LYS A 301 8.38 -21.54 -22.08
N ASP A 302 7.51 -22.51 -21.83
CA ASP A 302 6.23 -22.71 -22.54
C ASP A 302 5.32 -21.48 -22.42
N TYR A 303 5.34 -20.83 -21.26
CA TYR A 303 4.61 -19.59 -21.01
C TYR A 303 5.36 -18.32 -21.47
N GLY A 304 6.50 -18.46 -22.17
CA GLY A 304 7.20 -17.35 -22.82
C GLY A 304 8.09 -16.50 -21.90
N PHE A 305 8.50 -17.01 -20.73
CA PHE A 305 9.22 -16.19 -19.75
C PHE A 305 10.63 -15.75 -20.17
N ASN A 306 11.22 -16.35 -21.20
CA ASN A 306 12.51 -15.90 -21.76
C ASN A 306 12.44 -14.44 -22.24
N ASP A 307 11.31 -14.01 -22.80
CA ASP A 307 11.15 -12.63 -23.26
C ASP A 307 11.19 -11.65 -22.08
N TYR A 308 10.54 -11.99 -20.96
CA TYR A 308 10.60 -11.19 -19.75
C TYR A 308 12.00 -11.17 -19.13
N LEU A 309 12.68 -12.33 -19.10
CA LEU A 309 14.04 -12.42 -18.56
C LEU A 309 14.98 -11.49 -19.34
N LYS A 310 14.93 -11.56 -20.68
CA LYS A 310 15.69 -10.68 -21.56
C LYS A 310 15.35 -9.21 -21.34
N GLU A 311 14.05 -8.88 -21.27
CA GLU A 311 13.57 -7.50 -21.11
C GLU A 311 14.10 -6.82 -19.82
N PHE A 312 14.28 -7.60 -18.75
CA PHE A 312 14.78 -7.11 -17.46
C PHE A 312 16.27 -7.47 -17.22
N GLY A 313 17.00 -7.85 -18.26
CA GLY A 313 18.45 -8.10 -18.20
C GLY A 313 18.85 -9.29 -17.33
N TYR A 314 18.03 -10.34 -17.32
CA TYR A 314 18.33 -11.63 -16.71
C TYR A 314 18.78 -12.65 -17.75
N ASP A 315 19.51 -13.67 -17.31
CA ASP A 315 19.88 -14.80 -18.17
C ASP A 315 18.64 -15.56 -18.66
N GLU A 316 18.71 -16.06 -19.90
CA GLU A 316 17.72 -17.00 -20.44
C GLU A 316 17.66 -18.29 -19.61
N ILE A 317 16.51 -18.97 -19.68
CA ILE A 317 16.28 -20.23 -19.00
C ILE A 317 17.27 -21.29 -19.49
N LYS A 318 18.01 -21.87 -18.56
CA LYS A 318 18.93 -23.00 -18.78
C LYS A 318 18.54 -24.16 -17.88
N TYR A 319 18.50 -25.35 -18.46
CA TYR A 319 18.23 -26.58 -17.73
C TYR A 319 19.43 -27.00 -16.89
N PHE A 320 19.13 -27.60 -15.74
CA PHE A 320 20.09 -28.26 -14.89
C PHE A 320 20.45 -29.63 -15.46
N LYS A 321 21.62 -30.16 -15.09
CA LYS A 321 21.89 -31.58 -15.29
C LYS A 321 21.22 -32.38 -14.17
N GLU A 322 20.47 -33.43 -14.51
CA GLU A 322 19.66 -34.17 -13.53
C GLU A 322 20.49 -34.96 -12.50
N ASP A 323 21.71 -35.36 -12.86
CA ASP A 323 22.64 -36.01 -11.94
C ASP A 323 23.15 -35.06 -10.84
N GLU A 324 23.23 -33.76 -11.14
CA GLU A 324 23.60 -32.67 -10.21
C GLU A 324 22.42 -32.16 -9.37
N TYR A 325 21.21 -32.73 -9.50
CA TYR A 325 20.07 -32.30 -8.68
C TYR A 325 20.33 -32.44 -7.17
N THR A 326 19.88 -31.45 -6.42
CA THR A 326 19.79 -31.53 -4.96
C THR A 326 18.81 -32.63 -4.54
N HIS A 327 18.88 -33.06 -3.28
CA HIS A 327 17.91 -34.02 -2.74
C HIS A 327 16.47 -33.52 -2.87
N VAL A 328 16.24 -32.22 -2.64
CA VAL A 328 14.92 -31.59 -2.78
C VAL A 328 14.43 -31.65 -4.23
N GLN A 329 15.27 -31.32 -5.21
CA GLN A 329 14.93 -31.40 -6.63
C GLN A 329 14.61 -32.83 -7.07
N LYS A 330 15.40 -33.82 -6.62
CA LYS A 330 15.14 -35.24 -6.90
C LYS A 330 13.76 -35.66 -6.39
N THR A 331 13.46 -35.38 -5.14
CA THR A 331 12.15 -35.68 -4.54
C THR A 331 10.99 -35.04 -5.32
N ILE A 332 11.11 -33.77 -5.68
CA ILE A 332 10.08 -33.05 -6.46
C ILE A 332 9.90 -33.67 -7.84
N GLU A 333 11.00 -33.86 -8.57
CA GLU A 333 10.97 -34.38 -9.94
C GLU A 333 10.41 -35.80 -9.99
N ASP A 334 10.76 -36.65 -9.03
CA ASP A 334 10.27 -38.03 -8.92
C ASP A 334 8.74 -38.08 -8.70
N HIS A 335 8.18 -37.13 -7.97
CA HIS A 335 6.73 -36.99 -7.80
C HIS A 335 6.06 -36.50 -9.09
N ILE A 336 6.63 -35.47 -9.74
CA ILE A 336 6.11 -34.95 -11.03
C ILE A 336 6.10 -36.05 -12.09
N LYS A 337 7.20 -36.80 -12.24
CA LYS A 337 7.32 -37.91 -13.21
C LYS A 337 6.29 -39.01 -12.97
N ARG A 338 5.93 -39.27 -11.71
CA ARG A 338 4.87 -40.22 -11.32
C ARG A 338 3.45 -39.64 -11.40
N LYS A 339 3.29 -38.35 -11.71
CA LYS A 339 2.02 -37.62 -11.67
C LYS A 339 1.36 -37.67 -10.28
N GLU A 340 2.18 -37.66 -9.24
CA GLU A 340 1.76 -37.66 -7.84
C GLU A 340 2.14 -36.32 -7.20
N THR A 341 1.34 -35.86 -6.24
CA THR A 341 1.74 -34.74 -5.36
C THR A 341 2.36 -35.27 -4.09
N TYR A 342 3.41 -34.63 -3.59
CA TYR A 342 3.96 -34.93 -2.27
C TYR A 342 2.90 -34.72 -1.18
N THR A 343 2.57 -35.77 -0.44
CA THR A 343 1.60 -35.71 0.65
C THR A 343 2.17 -34.95 1.83
N TYR A 344 1.59 -33.79 2.14
CA TYR A 344 1.91 -33.03 3.34
C TYR A 344 1.56 -33.84 4.60
N ARG A 345 2.45 -33.84 5.60
CA ARG A 345 2.34 -34.70 6.80
C ARG A 345 2.10 -33.94 8.11
N GLY A 346 1.92 -32.61 8.06
CA GLY A 346 1.70 -31.78 9.24
C GLY A 346 0.21 -31.52 9.53
N ASP A 347 -0.05 -30.44 10.26
CA ASP A 347 -1.39 -29.98 10.64
C ASP A 347 -2.28 -29.63 9.43
N GLU A 348 -3.50 -30.19 9.37
CA GLU A 348 -4.43 -30.03 8.22
C GLU A 348 -4.89 -28.57 8.04
N ASP A 349 -5.20 -27.86 9.14
CA ASP A 349 -5.62 -26.45 9.07
C ASP A 349 -4.47 -25.56 8.61
N LEU A 350 -3.24 -25.84 9.05
CA LEU A 350 -2.03 -25.18 8.58
C LEU A 350 -1.86 -25.35 7.06
N TYR A 351 -2.05 -26.58 6.55
CA TYR A 351 -2.01 -26.85 5.12
C TYR A 351 -3.09 -26.06 4.36
N VAL A 352 -4.34 -26.15 4.82
CA VAL A 352 -5.49 -25.47 4.22
C VAL A 352 -5.26 -23.96 4.17
N PHE A 353 -4.89 -23.34 5.29
CA PHE A 353 -4.64 -21.89 5.36
C PHE A 353 -3.45 -21.46 4.50
N ALA A 354 -2.45 -22.33 4.32
CA ALA A 354 -1.28 -22.06 3.49
C ALA A 354 -1.52 -22.28 1.98
N PHE A 355 -2.58 -22.98 1.62
CA PHE A 355 -2.90 -23.34 0.24
C PHE A 355 -3.66 -22.23 -0.50
N ASN A 356 -4.59 -21.55 0.19
CA ASN A 356 -5.41 -20.48 -0.40
C ASN A 356 -4.59 -19.20 -0.65
N LYS A 357 -3.87 -19.19 -1.79
CA LYS A 357 -3.01 -18.09 -2.20
C LYS A 357 -3.72 -17.10 -3.12
N THR A 358 -3.33 -15.85 -2.98
CA THR A 358 -3.89 -14.73 -3.74
C THR A 358 -3.26 -14.50 -5.09
N ASN A 359 -2.03 -14.94 -5.26
CA ASN A 359 -1.28 -14.91 -6.51
C ASN A 359 -1.41 -16.22 -7.30
N PHE A 360 -2.58 -16.85 -7.22
CA PHE A 360 -2.88 -18.14 -7.85
C PHE A 360 -4.11 -18.00 -8.74
N SER A 361 -3.97 -18.36 -10.01
CA SER A 361 -5.09 -18.52 -10.94
C SER A 361 -5.60 -19.96 -10.87
N PRO A 362 -6.91 -20.18 -10.62
CA PRO A 362 -7.49 -21.51 -10.66
C PRO A 362 -7.22 -22.20 -12.01
N THR A 363 -6.72 -23.43 -11.98
CA THR A 363 -6.60 -24.33 -13.14
C THR A 363 -7.79 -25.31 -13.16
N GLY A 364 -7.91 -26.14 -14.21
CA GLY A 364 -9.05 -27.06 -14.36
C GLY A 364 -9.32 -27.95 -13.14
N SER A 365 -8.27 -28.28 -12.39
CA SER A 365 -8.26 -29.20 -11.25
C SER A 365 -8.54 -28.51 -9.90
N TYR A 366 -8.39 -27.19 -9.83
CA TYR A 366 -8.62 -26.41 -8.61
C TYR A 366 -9.82 -25.50 -8.78
N ARG A 367 -10.94 -25.85 -8.16
CA ARG A 367 -12.13 -25.00 -8.13
C ARG A 367 -12.39 -24.53 -6.70
N PHE A 368 -12.26 -23.23 -6.49
CA PHE A 368 -12.73 -22.60 -5.26
C PHE A 368 -14.20 -22.22 -5.40
N LYS A 369 -14.94 -22.29 -4.29
CA LYS A 369 -16.26 -21.65 -4.25
C LYS A 369 -16.06 -20.14 -4.25
N ALA A 370 -16.87 -19.45 -5.04
CA ALA A 370 -16.93 -18.00 -5.09
C ALA A 370 -18.41 -17.59 -4.98
N TYR A 371 -18.65 -16.43 -4.40
CA TYR A 371 -20.01 -15.91 -4.20
C TYR A 371 -20.02 -14.49 -4.72
N ASP A 372 -21.12 -14.12 -5.38
CA ASP A 372 -21.28 -12.79 -5.95
C ASP A 372 -21.30 -11.71 -4.87
N ARG A 373 -21.13 -10.47 -5.33
CA ARG A 373 -21.10 -9.31 -4.47
C ARG A 373 -22.45 -9.15 -3.74
N TYR A 374 -22.39 -8.97 -2.42
CA TYR A 374 -23.50 -8.55 -1.58
C TYR A 374 -23.06 -7.32 -0.78
N GLY A 375 -23.74 -6.18 -0.99
CA GLY A 375 -23.34 -4.91 -0.37
C GLY A 375 -21.87 -4.55 -0.65
N GLY A 376 -21.10 -4.39 0.42
CA GLY A 376 -19.68 -4.02 0.37
C GLY A 376 -18.70 -5.19 0.30
N ILE A 377 -19.15 -6.43 0.14
CA ILE A 377 -18.28 -7.63 0.15
C ILE A 377 -18.53 -8.58 -1.03
N LYS A 378 -17.49 -9.31 -1.44
CA LYS A 378 -17.56 -10.49 -2.33
C LYS A 378 -16.66 -11.60 -1.79
N ILE A 379 -17.07 -12.86 -1.84
CA ILE A 379 -16.18 -13.99 -1.55
C ILE A 379 -15.46 -14.39 -2.84
N GLU A 380 -14.14 -14.24 -2.85
CA GLU A 380 -13.32 -14.51 -4.04
C GLU A 380 -12.98 -16.01 -4.16
N LYS A 381 -12.50 -16.60 -3.06
CA LYS A 381 -12.12 -18.03 -3.00
C LYS A 381 -12.44 -18.58 -1.63
N SER A 382 -13.19 -19.68 -1.59
CA SER A 382 -13.55 -20.37 -0.35
C SER A 382 -13.26 -21.86 -0.45
N MET A 383 -12.60 -22.38 0.57
CA MET A 383 -12.56 -23.80 0.93
C MET A 383 -13.33 -24.05 2.24
N PHE A 384 -14.12 -23.06 2.67
CA PHE A 384 -14.91 -23.10 3.89
C PHE A 384 -16.02 -24.14 3.78
N ARG A 385 -16.14 -25.00 4.78
CA ARG A 385 -17.06 -26.15 4.77
C ARG A 385 -18.44 -25.82 5.33
N ASP A 386 -18.56 -24.77 6.15
CA ASP A 386 -19.81 -24.37 6.80
C ASP A 386 -20.51 -23.26 6.00
N GLU A 387 -21.35 -23.66 5.05
CA GLU A 387 -22.07 -22.76 4.14
C GLU A 387 -23.03 -21.80 4.85
N SER A 388 -23.67 -22.25 5.93
CA SER A 388 -24.62 -21.42 6.68
C SER A 388 -23.89 -20.29 7.41
N LEU A 389 -22.76 -20.62 8.04
CA LEU A 389 -21.91 -19.63 8.70
C LEU A 389 -21.28 -18.65 7.69
N LEU A 390 -20.89 -19.12 6.50
CA LEU A 390 -20.37 -18.25 5.46
C LEU A 390 -21.45 -17.30 4.91
N ALA A 391 -22.66 -17.80 4.65
CA ALA A 391 -23.77 -16.99 4.16
C ALA A 391 -24.16 -15.88 5.15
N GLY A 392 -24.25 -16.18 6.44
CA GLY A 392 -24.55 -15.16 7.45
C GLY A 392 -23.41 -14.14 7.60
N PHE A 393 -22.14 -14.57 7.48
CA PHE A 393 -20.99 -13.66 7.44
C PHE A 393 -21.09 -12.67 6.27
N ILE A 394 -21.42 -13.16 5.06
CA ILE A 394 -21.58 -12.32 3.86
C ILE A 394 -22.62 -11.22 4.12
N THR A 395 -23.77 -11.58 4.69
CA THR A 395 -24.83 -10.61 5.00
C THR A 395 -24.36 -9.56 6.01
N VAL A 396 -23.89 -9.99 7.18
CA VAL A 396 -23.51 -9.08 8.27
C VAL A 396 -22.39 -8.13 7.83
N ILE A 397 -21.36 -8.65 7.19
CA ILE A 397 -20.21 -7.83 6.77
C ILE A 397 -20.52 -7.01 5.52
N GLY A 398 -21.34 -7.53 4.61
CA GLY A 398 -21.78 -6.77 3.44
C GLY A 398 -22.58 -5.53 3.82
N ASP A 399 -23.47 -5.64 4.81
CA ASP A 399 -24.27 -4.52 5.33
C ASP A 399 -23.39 -3.52 6.11
N ALA A 400 -22.50 -4.01 6.98
CA ALA A 400 -21.57 -3.19 7.73
C ALA A 400 -20.64 -2.37 6.81
N LEU A 401 -20.07 -3.00 5.78
CA LEU A 401 -19.21 -2.32 4.80
C LEU A 401 -19.97 -1.33 3.92
N SER A 402 -21.24 -1.61 3.57
CA SER A 402 -22.07 -0.66 2.82
C SER A 402 -22.34 0.60 3.64
N THR A 403 -22.60 0.42 4.93
CA THR A 403 -22.80 1.50 5.89
C THR A 403 -21.52 2.34 6.05
N VAL A 404 -20.37 1.69 6.24
CA VAL A 404 -19.07 2.34 6.35
C VAL A 404 -18.69 3.09 5.08
N SER A 405 -18.91 2.50 3.91
CA SER A 405 -18.62 3.13 2.62
C SER A 405 -19.44 4.42 2.44
N SER A 406 -20.74 4.37 2.77
CA SER A 406 -21.63 5.53 2.72
C SER A 406 -21.18 6.63 3.69
N PHE A 407 -20.89 6.25 4.93
CA PHE A 407 -20.38 7.17 5.95
C PHE A 407 -19.09 7.86 5.51
N LEU A 408 -18.11 7.10 5.00
CA LEU A 408 -16.85 7.67 4.54
C LEU A 408 -17.05 8.62 3.35
N LYS A 409 -17.92 8.27 2.38
CA LYS A 409 -18.25 9.16 1.25
C LYS A 409 -18.87 10.47 1.73
N ASP A 410 -19.82 10.40 2.68
CA ASP A 410 -20.44 11.59 3.27
C ASP A 410 -19.43 12.46 4.01
N VAL A 411 -18.59 11.87 4.87
CA VAL A 411 -17.52 12.59 5.57
C VAL A 411 -16.58 13.25 4.57
N HIS A 412 -16.10 12.53 3.56
CA HIS A 412 -15.18 13.06 2.56
C HIS A 412 -15.80 14.23 1.78
N HIS A 413 -17.03 14.06 1.30
CA HIS A 413 -17.75 15.11 0.57
C HIS A 413 -17.93 16.37 1.42
N GLN A 414 -18.39 16.24 2.66
CA GLN A 414 -18.56 17.40 3.54
C GLN A 414 -17.24 18.02 3.98
N SER A 415 -16.16 17.24 4.06
CA SER A 415 -14.84 17.79 4.38
C SER A 415 -14.31 18.67 3.24
N VAL A 416 -14.54 18.27 1.99
CA VAL A 416 -14.21 19.11 0.82
C VAL A 416 -15.01 20.40 0.85
N SER A 417 -16.31 20.34 1.16
CA SER A 417 -17.16 21.53 1.32
C SER A 417 -16.69 22.43 2.48
N PHE A 418 -16.29 21.84 3.61
CA PHE A 418 -15.75 22.58 4.76
C PHE A 418 -14.47 23.33 4.42
N ILE A 419 -13.56 22.70 3.69
CA ILE A 419 -12.34 23.34 3.21
C ILE A 419 -12.67 24.56 2.33
N ASN A 420 -13.80 24.53 1.63
CA ASN A 420 -14.31 25.63 0.80
C ASN A 420 -15.19 26.63 1.56
N GLY A 421 -15.29 26.54 2.89
CA GLY A 421 -15.97 27.51 3.75
C GLY A 421 -17.39 27.15 4.19
N ASP A 422 -17.91 25.96 3.87
CA ASP A 422 -19.22 25.50 4.35
C ASP A 422 -19.09 24.63 5.60
N HIS A 423 -19.42 25.21 6.76
CA HIS A 423 -19.27 24.56 8.05
C HIS A 423 -20.50 23.75 8.51
N TYR A 424 -21.63 23.80 7.80
CA TYR A 424 -22.88 23.18 8.25
C TYR A 424 -22.95 21.67 7.97
N GLY A 425 -22.23 21.22 6.94
CA GLY A 425 -22.29 19.85 6.43
C GLY A 425 -21.96 18.74 7.43
N MET A 426 -20.96 18.96 8.30
CA MET A 426 -20.41 17.87 9.13
C MET A 426 -21.34 17.48 10.30
N ASN A 427 -22.08 18.43 10.88
CA ASN A 427 -23.07 18.13 11.91
C ASN A 427 -24.19 17.23 11.37
N ASN A 428 -24.60 17.43 10.11
CA ASN A 428 -25.61 16.58 9.47
C ASN A 428 -25.12 15.14 9.29
N VAL A 429 -23.83 14.94 8.99
CA VAL A 429 -23.23 13.59 8.92
C VAL A 429 -23.22 12.96 10.30
N MET A 430 -22.81 13.70 11.33
CA MET A 430 -22.83 13.22 12.71
C MET A 430 -24.24 12.76 13.13
N ASP A 431 -25.25 13.59 12.88
CA ASP A 431 -26.64 13.29 13.23
C ASP A 431 -27.21 12.09 12.47
N ARG A 432 -26.84 11.92 11.19
CA ARG A 432 -27.27 10.80 10.35
C ARG A 432 -26.77 9.46 10.89
N TYR A 433 -25.55 9.42 11.41
CA TYR A 433 -24.86 8.17 11.77
C TYR A 433 -24.75 7.89 13.27
N LYS A 434 -25.24 8.79 14.14
CA LYS A 434 -25.17 8.62 15.60
C LYS A 434 -25.80 7.32 16.10
N GLU A 435 -26.93 6.90 15.52
CA GLU A 435 -27.62 5.67 15.91
C GLU A 435 -26.91 4.43 15.40
N THR A 436 -26.36 4.49 14.18
CA THR A 436 -25.53 3.44 13.58
C THR A 436 -24.34 3.10 14.48
N PHE A 437 -23.67 4.13 14.99
CA PHE A 437 -22.45 3.98 15.80
C PHE A 437 -22.69 4.13 17.30
N LYS A 438 -23.94 3.96 17.78
CA LYS A 438 -24.30 4.19 19.19
C LYS A 438 -23.48 3.37 20.19
N THR A 439 -23.08 2.15 19.82
CA THR A 439 -22.24 1.27 20.65
C THR A 439 -20.84 1.85 20.87
N ASN A 440 -20.38 2.72 19.96
CA ASN A 440 -19.10 3.43 20.02
C ASN A 440 -19.27 4.95 20.12
N LYS A 441 -20.40 5.43 20.65
CA LYS A 441 -20.80 6.85 20.64
C LYS A 441 -19.69 7.78 21.14
N HIS A 442 -19.06 7.47 22.27
CA HIS A 442 -17.99 8.31 22.82
C HIS A 442 -16.82 8.49 21.84
N VAL A 443 -16.42 7.41 21.14
CA VAL A 443 -15.35 7.48 20.15
C VAL A 443 -15.84 8.27 18.93
N PHE A 444 -17.05 8.00 18.44
CA PHE A 444 -17.67 8.72 17.33
C PHE A 444 -17.73 10.23 17.58
N ASP A 445 -18.34 10.66 18.69
CA ASP A 445 -18.46 12.08 19.08
C ASP A 445 -17.07 12.74 19.21
N LYS A 446 -16.10 12.02 19.80
CA LYS A 446 -14.72 12.50 19.90
C LYS A 446 -14.10 12.72 18.52
N ARG A 447 -14.32 11.83 17.55
CA ARG A 447 -13.75 11.97 16.20
C ARG A 447 -14.22 13.24 15.51
N PHE A 448 -15.52 13.52 15.58
CA PHE A 448 -16.09 14.74 15.02
C PHE A 448 -15.54 16.00 15.71
N LYS A 449 -15.38 15.97 17.03
CA LYS A 449 -14.77 17.09 17.77
C LYS A 449 -13.31 17.32 17.37
N ASP A 450 -12.52 16.25 17.27
CA ASP A 450 -11.10 16.33 16.96
C ASP A 450 -10.88 16.84 15.53
N ILE A 451 -11.65 16.39 14.54
CA ILE A 451 -11.52 16.87 13.16
C ILE A 451 -11.92 18.36 13.03
N HIS A 452 -12.95 18.79 13.76
CA HIS A 452 -13.30 20.21 13.85
C HIS A 452 -12.16 21.04 14.45
N ASN A 453 -11.50 20.54 15.50
CA ASN A 453 -10.35 21.22 16.10
C ASN A 453 -9.16 21.29 15.14
N ILE A 454 -8.85 20.20 14.42
CA ILE A 454 -7.77 20.17 13.42
C ILE A 454 -8.01 21.27 12.37
N TRP A 455 -9.23 21.36 11.84
CA TRP A 455 -9.54 22.34 10.81
C TRP A 455 -9.69 23.78 11.34
N ALA A 456 -10.16 23.96 12.57
CA ALA A 456 -10.18 25.25 13.23
C ALA A 456 -8.76 25.75 13.52
N ASN A 457 -7.84 24.86 13.91
CA ASN A 457 -6.44 25.20 14.19
C ASN A 457 -5.62 25.49 12.93
N ASP A 458 -6.00 24.94 11.77
CA ASP A 458 -5.41 25.29 10.46
C ASP A 458 -5.63 26.78 10.09
N ALA A 459 -6.53 27.48 10.78
CA ALA A 459 -6.73 28.93 10.68
C ALA A 459 -5.85 29.75 11.64
N ILE A 460 -5.06 29.12 12.52
CA ILE A 460 -4.19 29.82 13.47
C ILE A 460 -2.89 30.24 12.76
N PRO A 461 -2.51 31.53 12.82
CA PRO A 461 -1.24 31.99 12.28
C PRO A 461 -0.05 31.35 12.99
N ILE A 462 0.87 30.74 12.24
CA ILE A 462 2.09 30.14 12.75
C ILE A 462 3.30 30.92 12.25
N LEU A 463 4.13 31.47 13.14
CA LEU A 463 5.42 32.05 12.76
C LEU A 463 6.36 30.92 12.31
N VAL A 464 6.75 30.93 11.04
CA VAL A 464 7.62 29.90 10.44
C VAL A 464 9.06 30.37 10.23
N GLY A 465 9.33 31.68 10.36
CA GLY A 465 10.67 32.23 10.32
C GLY A 465 10.68 33.75 10.31
N GLU A 466 11.87 34.33 10.31
CA GLU A 466 12.10 35.77 10.19
C GLU A 466 13.17 36.05 9.15
N TYR A 467 12.98 37.09 8.33
CA TYR A 467 13.93 37.46 7.29
C TYR A 467 13.89 38.96 6.95
N LYS A 468 15.03 39.64 7.03
CA LYS A 468 15.21 41.06 6.67
C LYS A 468 14.10 42.00 7.20
N ALA A 469 13.80 41.89 8.50
CA ALA A 469 12.74 42.63 9.20
C ALA A 469 11.29 42.26 8.80
N TYR A 470 11.08 41.09 8.23
CA TYR A 470 9.77 40.48 8.05
C TYR A 470 9.62 39.24 8.93
N ASN A 471 8.44 39.09 9.53
CA ASN A 471 7.99 37.83 10.08
C ASN A 471 7.33 37.03 8.95
N ILE A 472 7.76 35.79 8.75
CA ILE A 472 7.13 34.90 7.79
C ILE A 472 6.14 34.05 8.56
N VAL A 473 4.85 34.29 8.32
CA VAL A 473 3.76 33.63 9.01
C VAL A 473 2.99 32.76 8.03
N LYS A 474 2.70 31.53 8.43
CA LYS A 474 1.84 30.63 7.68
C LYS A 474 0.45 30.69 8.27
N ILE A 475 -0.55 30.98 7.43
CA ILE A 475 -1.97 30.87 7.77
C ILE A 475 -2.62 29.99 6.72
N ARG A 476 -3.22 28.87 7.14
CA ARG A 476 -3.75 27.85 6.21
C ARG A 476 -2.69 27.40 5.19
N LYS A 477 -2.91 27.65 3.89
CA LYS A 477 -1.99 27.27 2.80
C LYS A 477 -1.04 28.40 2.38
N GLU A 478 -1.26 29.63 2.83
CA GLU A 478 -0.51 30.79 2.37
C GLU A 478 0.57 31.18 3.36
N HIS A 479 1.70 31.61 2.82
CA HIS A 479 2.76 32.23 3.60
C HIS A 479 2.66 33.73 3.38
N TYR A 480 2.80 34.49 4.44
CA TYR A 480 2.78 35.94 4.40
C TYR A 480 4.08 36.44 5.01
N ALA A 481 4.82 37.24 4.24
CA ALA A 481 5.88 38.04 4.81
C ALA A 481 5.23 39.32 5.34
N VAL A 482 5.16 39.42 6.67
CA VAL A 482 4.58 40.55 7.39
C VAL A 482 5.72 41.43 7.91
N PRO A 483 5.86 42.67 7.42
CA PRO A 483 6.91 43.56 7.91
C PRO A 483 6.75 43.82 9.41
N GLN A 484 7.85 43.69 10.16
CA GLN A 484 7.86 43.93 11.61
C GLN A 484 7.51 45.40 11.95
N SER A 485 7.70 46.33 11.00
CA SER A 485 7.34 47.74 11.14
C SER A 485 5.85 47.99 11.24
N LEU A 486 4.99 47.04 10.87
CA LEU A 486 3.54 47.14 11.05
C LEU A 486 3.10 47.02 12.52
N GLY A 487 4.03 46.67 13.42
CA GLY A 487 3.76 46.53 14.85
C GLY A 487 2.95 45.28 15.20
N PRO A 488 2.44 45.18 16.44
CA PRO A 488 1.60 44.06 16.86
C PRO A 488 0.33 43.99 16.02
N MET A 489 0.12 42.85 15.36
CA MET A 489 -1.03 42.60 14.51
C MET A 489 -1.71 41.30 14.90
N ASP A 490 -3.03 41.32 14.99
CA ASP A 490 -3.83 40.11 15.09
C ASP A 490 -4.17 39.60 13.69
N LEU A 491 -3.41 38.62 13.23
CA LEU A 491 -3.53 38.07 11.88
C LEU A 491 -4.79 37.21 11.69
N GLN A 492 -5.60 36.98 12.73
CA GLN A 492 -6.88 36.28 12.62
C GLN A 492 -8.03 37.20 12.23
N THR A 493 -7.91 38.51 12.48
CA THR A 493 -8.99 39.49 12.29
C THR A 493 -8.76 40.43 11.10
N VAL A 494 -7.56 40.37 10.51
CA VAL A 494 -7.12 41.29 9.45
C VAL A 494 -7.05 40.57 8.10
N ASP A 495 -7.64 41.19 7.07
CA ASP A 495 -7.48 40.74 5.68
C ASP A 495 -6.12 41.17 5.14
N MET A 496 -5.14 40.27 5.25
CA MET A 496 -3.75 40.52 4.87
C MET A 496 -3.58 40.85 3.38
N THR A 497 -4.51 40.46 2.51
CA THR A 497 -4.42 40.76 1.07
C THR A 497 -4.66 42.24 0.76
N LYS A 498 -5.24 42.98 1.72
CA LYS A 498 -5.53 44.42 1.59
C LYS A 498 -4.43 45.31 2.16
N ILE A 499 -3.42 44.74 2.83
CA ILE A 499 -2.28 45.49 3.37
C ILE A 499 -1.15 45.40 2.35
N GLN A 500 -0.86 46.52 1.70
CA GLN A 500 0.08 46.59 0.58
C GLN A 500 1.51 46.17 0.97
N GLU A 501 1.89 46.37 2.23
CA GLU A 501 3.18 46.04 2.78
C GLU A 501 3.33 44.54 3.10
N ILE A 502 2.23 43.79 3.21
CA ILE A 502 2.26 42.33 3.41
C ILE A 502 2.41 41.63 2.07
N ILE A 503 3.39 40.74 1.98
CA ILE A 503 3.69 40.02 0.74
C ILE A 503 3.16 38.59 0.83
N CYS A 504 2.24 38.22 -0.06
CA CYS A 504 1.77 36.84 -0.17
C CYS A 504 2.79 35.96 -0.93
N CYS A 505 3.10 34.81 -0.35
CA CYS A 505 4.18 33.91 -0.71
C CYS A 505 3.67 32.47 -0.80
N LYS A 506 4.19 31.70 -1.76
CA LYS A 506 3.84 30.29 -1.99
C LYS A 506 4.43 29.37 -0.91
N ASN A 507 5.66 29.66 -0.48
CA ASN A 507 6.39 28.94 0.57
C ASN A 507 7.46 29.84 1.19
N ILE A 508 8.24 29.33 2.14
CA ILE A 508 9.28 30.09 2.84
C ILE A 508 10.43 30.55 1.91
N HIS A 509 10.78 29.77 0.89
CA HIS A 509 11.82 30.16 -0.07
C HIS A 509 11.33 31.27 -1.02
N ASP A 510 10.10 31.17 -1.53
CA ASP A 510 9.44 32.24 -2.31
C ASP A 510 9.32 33.53 -1.49
N ALA A 511 9.11 33.42 -0.17
CA ALA A 511 9.08 34.58 0.71
C ALA A 511 10.43 35.32 0.73
N TYR A 512 11.54 34.60 0.83
CA TYR A 512 12.88 35.22 0.79
C TYR A 512 13.11 35.95 -0.52
N ASP A 513 12.81 35.32 -1.66
CA ASP A 513 13.01 35.91 -2.99
C ASP A 513 12.14 37.17 -3.19
N LYS A 514 10.88 37.13 -2.76
CA LYS A 514 9.97 38.27 -2.89
C LYS A 514 10.33 39.43 -1.96
N ILE A 515 10.77 39.16 -0.74
CA ILE A 515 11.27 40.19 0.18
C ILE A 515 12.47 40.91 -0.43
N ASP A 516 13.42 40.16 -1.01
CA ASP A 516 14.61 40.72 -1.64
C ASP A 516 14.29 41.62 -2.83
N ASN A 517 13.36 41.20 -3.68
CA ASN A 517 12.89 42.01 -4.79
C ASN A 517 12.14 43.27 -4.32
N HIS A 518 11.30 43.14 -3.29
CA HIS A 518 10.57 44.27 -2.72
C HIS A 518 11.50 45.34 -2.14
N LEU A 519 12.55 44.93 -1.41
CA LEU A 519 13.53 45.84 -0.80
C LEU A 519 14.44 46.52 -1.85
N ARG A 520 14.71 45.86 -2.97
CA ARG A 520 15.46 46.48 -4.09
C ARG A 520 14.64 47.58 -4.77
N ASN A 521 13.37 47.32 -5.03
CA ASN A 521 12.47 48.26 -5.71
C ASN A 521 12.19 49.51 -4.87
N THR A 522 12.08 49.36 -3.54
CA THR A 522 11.86 50.49 -2.62
C THR A 522 13.11 51.38 -2.45
N ARG A 523 14.32 50.81 -2.55
CA ARG A 523 15.57 51.61 -2.53
C ARG A 523 15.79 52.41 -3.81
N GLY A 524 15.46 51.86 -4.98
CA GLY A 524 15.60 52.57 -6.27
C GLY A 524 14.69 53.81 -6.40
N ASN A 525 13.52 53.80 -5.76
CA ASN A 525 12.61 54.95 -5.77
C ASN A 525 13.05 56.09 -4.83
N HIS A 526 13.89 55.83 -3.82
CA HIS A 526 14.40 56.87 -2.92
C HIS A 526 15.69 57.55 -3.41
N GLU A 527 16.40 56.97 -4.38
CA GLU A 527 17.55 57.63 -5.04
C GLU A 527 17.13 58.47 -6.27
N SER A 528 15.83 58.50 -6.58
CA SER A 528 15.24 59.22 -7.73
C SER A 528 14.41 60.44 -7.33
N GLN A 529 14.41 60.85 -6.06
CA GLN A 529 13.71 62.04 -5.55
C GLN A 529 14.67 63.10 -5.02
#